data_AF-A0A7R9U6Y6-F1
#
_entry.id   AF-A0A7R9U6Y6-F1
#
_cell.length_a   1.000
_cell.length_b   1.000
_cell.length_c   1.000
_cell.angle_alpha   90.00
_cell.angle_beta   90.00
_cell.angle_gamma   90.00
#
_symmetry.space_group_name_H-M   'P 1'
#
loop_
_entity.id
_entity.type
_entity.pdbx_description
1 polymer ?
#
loop_
_entity_poly.entity_id
_entity_poly.type
_entity_poly.pdbx_seq_one_letter_code
_entity_poly.pdbx_strand_id
1 'polypeptide(L)'
;PESKHDPEDSAFDVERATEMLHRSGYHDHALKLANRAGAHELYINIQLNREEPNYDDALEYISGLEPQQGLTFLKRHGRELLSFRPTETTGLLMHLCQGLVNKGGRGRGRPAKETRQGFDEHIEDLLPLFVDHSDELLLFLEALRENDVENGAKVPAVIGNPLLELYLARWEQSSKAEA
;
A
#
# COMPACT_ATOMS: atom_id res chain seq x y z
N PRO A 1 21.12 19.26 -36.50
CA PRO A 1 21.61 19.32 -35.10
C PRO A 1 20.50 18.86 -34.15
N GLU A 2 20.42 17.55 -33.93
CA GLU A 2 19.56 16.98 -32.88
C GLU A 2 20.15 17.40 -31.53
N SER A 3 19.44 18.24 -30.78
CA SER A 3 19.84 18.59 -29.42
C SER A 3 19.75 17.30 -28.59
N LYS A 4 20.90 16.86 -28.08
CA LYS A 4 20.94 15.86 -27.02
C LYS A 4 20.33 16.52 -25.78
N HIS A 5 19.02 16.36 -25.60
CA HIS A 5 18.36 16.68 -24.33
C HIS A 5 18.69 15.54 -23.40
N ASP A 6 19.31 15.83 -22.26
CA ASP A 6 19.64 14.80 -21.29
C ASP A 6 18.33 14.19 -20.75
N PRO A 7 18.26 12.87 -20.56
CA PRO A 7 17.04 12.20 -20.12
C PRO A 7 16.56 12.70 -18.75
N GLU A 8 17.47 13.18 -17.90
CA GLU A 8 17.16 13.79 -16.61
C GLU A 8 16.52 15.18 -16.77
N ASP A 9 17.01 16.01 -17.71
CA ASP A 9 16.39 17.30 -18.02
C ASP A 9 14.98 17.11 -18.61
N SER A 10 14.80 16.10 -19.47
CA SER A 10 13.48 15.77 -20.01
C SER A 10 12.51 15.25 -18.94
N ALA A 11 12.98 14.50 -17.95
CA ALA A 11 12.13 14.04 -16.84
C ALA A 11 11.72 15.21 -15.93
N PHE A 12 12.67 16.10 -15.64
CA PHE A 12 12.43 17.30 -14.85
C PHE A 12 11.42 18.25 -15.53
N ASP A 13 11.53 18.45 -16.85
CA ASP A 13 10.58 19.25 -17.61
C ASP A 13 9.15 18.68 -17.53
N VAL A 14 9.03 17.35 -17.50
CA VAL A 14 7.74 16.64 -17.44
C VAL A 14 7.10 16.73 -16.05
N GLU A 15 7.87 16.60 -14.98
CA GLU A 15 7.38 16.81 -13.62
C GLU A 15 6.87 18.25 -13.44
N ARG A 16 7.67 19.22 -13.88
CA ARG A 16 7.32 20.64 -13.78
C ARG A 16 6.09 20.99 -14.64
N ALA A 17 5.97 20.42 -15.83
CA ALA A 17 4.80 20.57 -16.68
C ALA A 17 3.55 19.93 -16.04
N THR A 18 3.69 18.76 -15.42
CA THR A 18 2.61 18.07 -14.70
C THR A 18 2.10 18.92 -13.53
N GLU A 19 3.00 19.45 -12.71
CA GLU A 19 2.64 20.35 -11.61
C GLU A 19 1.95 21.61 -12.10
N MET A 20 2.45 22.22 -13.18
CA MET A 20 1.87 23.44 -13.73
C MET A 20 0.46 23.19 -14.27
N LEU A 21 0.24 22.08 -14.99
CA LEU A 21 -1.09 21.67 -15.45
C LEU A 21 -2.04 21.44 -14.28
N HIS A 22 -1.58 20.75 -13.24
CA HIS A 22 -2.36 20.51 -12.04
C HIS A 22 -2.76 21.81 -11.32
N ARG A 23 -1.81 22.72 -11.08
CA ARG A 23 -2.07 24.02 -10.44
C ARG A 23 -2.98 24.94 -11.26
N SER A 24 -3.04 24.71 -12.57
CA SER A 24 -3.89 25.46 -13.50
C SER A 24 -5.29 24.84 -13.67
N GLY A 25 -5.62 23.79 -12.91
CA GLY A 25 -6.93 23.11 -12.95
C GLY A 25 -7.07 22.07 -14.07
N TYR A 26 -6.02 21.79 -14.85
CA TYR A 26 -6.05 20.79 -15.93
C TYR A 26 -5.69 19.39 -15.41
N HIS A 27 -6.43 18.89 -14.42
CA HIS A 27 -6.15 17.63 -13.73
C HIS A 27 -6.02 16.43 -14.68
N ASP A 28 -6.93 16.26 -15.64
CA ASP A 28 -6.88 15.15 -16.60
C ASP A 28 -5.64 15.15 -17.48
N HIS A 29 -5.16 16.34 -17.85
CA HIS A 29 -3.95 16.49 -18.66
C HIS A 29 -2.71 16.19 -17.81
N ALA A 30 -2.70 16.67 -16.56
CA ALA A 30 -1.65 16.36 -15.60
C ALA A 30 -1.56 14.86 -15.32
N LEU A 31 -2.69 14.18 -15.08
CA LEU A 31 -2.74 12.73 -14.84
C LEU A 31 -2.23 11.92 -16.03
N LYS A 32 -2.64 12.27 -17.26
CA LYS A 32 -2.14 11.61 -18.48
C LYS A 32 -0.64 11.77 -18.64
N LEU A 33 -0.12 12.96 -18.34
CA LEU A 33 1.31 13.25 -18.43
C LEU A 33 2.09 12.49 -17.35
N ALA A 34 1.64 12.55 -16.09
CA ALA A 34 2.26 11.87 -14.95
C ALA A 34 2.32 10.35 -15.18
N ASN A 35 1.22 9.75 -15.64
CA ASN A 35 1.16 8.32 -15.91
C ASN A 35 2.16 7.90 -17.00
N ARG A 36 2.22 8.62 -18.12
CA ARG A 36 3.16 8.33 -19.21
C ARG A 36 4.62 8.49 -18.81
N ALA A 37 4.89 9.42 -17.89
CA ALA A 37 6.22 9.71 -17.39
C ALA A 37 6.69 8.74 -16.29
N GLY A 38 5.80 7.92 -15.74
CA GLY A 38 6.10 7.13 -14.54
C GLY A 38 6.26 8.00 -13.28
N ALA A 39 5.70 9.22 -13.27
CA ALA A 39 5.73 10.10 -12.11
C ALA A 39 4.68 9.69 -11.08
N HIS A 40 4.90 8.53 -10.45
CA HIS A 40 3.94 7.84 -9.58
C HIS A 40 3.45 8.71 -8.42
N GLU A 41 4.38 9.43 -7.77
CA GLU A 41 4.07 10.32 -6.65
C GLU A 41 3.15 11.46 -7.07
N LEU A 42 3.43 12.10 -8.21
CA LEU A 42 2.56 13.15 -8.75
C LEU A 42 1.19 12.60 -9.13
N TYR A 43 1.13 11.44 -9.81
CA TYR A 43 -0.16 10.84 -10.20
C TYR A 43 -1.03 10.56 -8.97
N ILE A 44 -0.48 9.87 -7.97
CA ILE A 44 -1.21 9.49 -6.75
C ILE A 44 -1.63 10.75 -5.98
N ASN A 45 -0.72 11.73 -5.80
CA ASN A 45 -1.05 12.97 -5.12
C ASN A 45 -2.17 13.75 -5.83
N ILE A 46 -2.18 13.80 -7.16
CA ILE A 46 -3.25 14.48 -7.91
C ILE A 46 -4.58 13.76 -7.71
N GLN A 47 -4.60 12.42 -7.71
CA GLN A 47 -5.83 11.65 -7.50
C GLN A 47 -6.42 11.87 -6.11
N LEU A 48 -5.57 11.95 -5.07
CA LEU A 48 -6.02 12.09 -3.68
C LEU A 48 -6.37 13.54 -3.29
N ASN A 49 -5.75 14.56 -3.91
CA ASN A 49 -5.86 15.96 -3.45
C ASN A 49 -6.70 16.87 -4.37
N ARG A 50 -7.28 16.35 -5.45
CA ARG A 50 -8.19 17.14 -6.31
C ARG A 50 -9.52 17.42 -5.59
N GLU A 51 -10.31 18.38 -6.09
CA GLU A 51 -11.56 18.82 -5.44
C GLU A 51 -12.54 17.68 -5.14
N GLU A 52 -12.59 16.68 -6.02
CA GLU A 52 -13.32 15.43 -5.81
C GLU A 52 -12.33 14.25 -5.91
N PRO A 53 -11.70 13.83 -4.78
CA PRO A 53 -10.69 12.78 -4.78
C PRO A 53 -11.17 11.48 -5.42
N ASN A 54 -10.32 10.84 -6.23
CA ASN A 54 -10.60 9.52 -6.78
C ASN A 54 -9.70 8.46 -6.15
N TYR A 55 -10.17 7.96 -5.02
CA TYR A 55 -9.52 6.89 -4.27
C TYR A 55 -9.44 5.59 -5.07
N ASP A 56 -10.45 5.30 -5.90
CA ASP A 56 -10.52 4.06 -6.68
C ASP A 56 -9.43 4.02 -7.76
N ASP A 57 -9.26 5.10 -8.53
CA ASP A 57 -8.16 5.21 -9.51
C ASP A 57 -6.78 5.21 -8.85
N ALA A 58 -6.66 5.81 -7.65
CA ALA A 58 -5.41 5.82 -6.91
C ALA A 58 -5.02 4.39 -6.47
N LEU A 59 -5.98 3.63 -5.92
CA LEU A 59 -5.78 2.24 -5.54
C LEU A 59 -5.48 1.35 -6.75
N GLU A 60 -6.23 1.51 -7.85
CA GLU A 60 -5.97 0.79 -9.10
C GLU A 60 -4.55 1.07 -9.61
N TYR A 61 -4.13 2.34 -9.61
CA TYR A 61 -2.78 2.70 -10.02
C TYR A 61 -1.70 2.09 -9.12
N ILE A 62 -1.87 2.16 -7.80
CA ILE A 62 -0.94 1.56 -6.82
C ILE A 62 -0.86 0.04 -7.00
N SER A 63 -1.97 -0.63 -7.35
CA SER A 63 -2.01 -2.07 -7.60
C SER A 63 -1.14 -2.52 -8.78
N GLY A 64 -0.93 -1.63 -9.76
CA GLY A 64 -0.05 -1.89 -10.91
C GLY A 64 1.44 -1.68 -10.64
N LEU A 65 1.80 -1.14 -9.47
CA LEU A 65 3.20 -0.88 -9.12
C LEU A 65 3.92 -2.13 -8.60
N GLU A 66 5.25 -2.05 -8.58
CA GLU A 66 6.06 -3.06 -7.89
C GLU A 66 5.68 -3.13 -6.40
N PRO A 67 5.55 -4.34 -5.80
CA PRO A 67 4.97 -4.49 -4.45
C PRO A 67 5.60 -3.59 -3.38
N GLN A 68 6.93 -3.45 -3.40
CA GLN A 68 7.65 -2.62 -2.44
C GLN A 68 7.37 -1.13 -2.62
N GLN A 69 7.21 -0.68 -3.86
CA GLN A 69 6.86 0.69 -4.21
C GLN A 69 5.40 0.98 -3.84
N GLY A 70 4.48 0.06 -4.16
CA GLY A 70 3.07 0.19 -3.78
C GLY A 70 2.88 0.29 -2.27
N LEU A 71 3.56 -0.55 -1.50
CA LEU A 71 3.54 -0.47 -0.03
C LEU A 71 4.12 0.85 0.50
N THR A 72 5.08 1.46 -0.18
CA THR A 72 5.62 2.77 0.22
C THR A 72 4.55 3.85 0.10
N PHE A 73 3.74 3.82 -0.96
CA PHE A 73 2.60 4.72 -1.11
C PHE A 73 1.50 4.45 -0.08
N LEU A 74 1.20 3.18 0.21
CA LEU A 74 0.21 2.83 1.24
C LEU A 74 0.68 3.19 2.66
N LYS A 75 1.97 3.14 2.96
CA LYS A 75 2.48 3.67 4.25
C LYS A 75 2.23 5.16 4.40
N ARG A 76 2.26 5.92 3.30
CA ARG A 76 2.08 7.38 3.32
C ARG A 76 0.61 7.80 3.27
N HIS A 77 -0.19 7.17 2.42
CA HIS A 77 -1.57 7.55 2.14
C HIS A 77 -2.61 6.56 2.70
N GLY A 78 -2.17 5.45 3.29
CA GLY A 78 -3.04 4.33 3.68
C GLY A 78 -4.08 4.68 4.72
N ARG A 79 -3.82 5.62 5.63
CA ARG A 79 -4.81 6.06 6.63
C ARG A 79 -6.01 6.75 5.96
N GLU A 80 -5.73 7.63 5.01
CA GLU A 80 -6.76 8.29 4.22
C GLU A 80 -7.50 7.27 3.36
N LEU A 81 -6.77 6.41 2.65
CA LEU A 81 -7.35 5.37 1.81
C LEU A 81 -8.23 4.39 2.60
N LEU A 82 -7.81 3.96 3.80
CA LEU A 82 -8.62 3.14 4.69
C LEU A 82 -9.88 3.88 5.19
N SER A 83 -9.80 5.20 5.40
CA SER A 83 -10.94 6.00 5.84
C SER A 83 -12.06 6.05 4.78
N PHE A 84 -11.71 6.08 3.49
CA PHE A 84 -12.68 6.23 2.39
C PHE A 84 -12.99 4.93 1.63
N ARG A 85 -12.05 3.99 1.62
CA ARG A 85 -12.08 2.71 0.89
C ARG A 85 -11.44 1.60 1.74
N PRO A 86 -12.01 1.29 2.92
CA PRO A 86 -11.41 0.34 3.86
C PRO A 86 -11.22 -1.05 3.25
N THR A 87 -12.25 -1.56 2.58
CA THR A 87 -12.24 -2.91 1.99
C THR A 87 -11.23 -3.04 0.86
N GLU A 88 -11.23 -2.08 -0.07
CA GLU A 88 -10.36 -2.08 -1.24
C GLU A 88 -8.89 -1.87 -0.83
N THR A 89 -8.64 -0.96 0.11
CA THR A 89 -7.29 -0.68 0.61
C THR A 89 -6.72 -1.90 1.35
N THR A 90 -7.52 -2.57 2.16
CA THR A 90 -7.12 -3.80 2.86
C THR A 90 -6.81 -4.91 1.87
N GLY A 91 -7.65 -5.11 0.86
CA GLY A 91 -7.40 -6.09 -0.21
C GLY A 91 -6.11 -5.81 -0.97
N LEU A 92 -5.81 -4.54 -1.24
CA LEU A 92 -4.57 -4.14 -1.89
C LEU A 92 -3.34 -4.38 -1.00
N LEU A 93 -3.40 -4.05 0.29
CA LEU A 93 -2.33 -4.36 1.25
C LEU A 93 -2.03 -5.86 1.27
N MET A 94 -3.06 -6.70 1.34
CA MET A 94 -2.91 -8.16 1.26
C MET A 94 -2.24 -8.60 -0.04
N HIS A 95 -2.69 -8.08 -1.18
CA HIS A 95 -2.13 -8.41 -2.49
C HIS A 95 -0.63 -8.07 -2.59
N LEU A 96 -0.24 -6.86 -2.18
CA LEU A 96 1.15 -6.41 -2.28
C LEU A 96 2.06 -7.16 -1.29
N CYS A 97 1.59 -7.44 -0.06
CA CYS A 97 2.31 -8.28 0.89
C CYS A 97 2.59 -9.68 0.34
N GLN A 98 1.59 -10.34 -0.27
CA GLN A 98 1.79 -11.65 -0.92
C GLN A 98 2.77 -11.55 -2.10
N GLY A 99 2.74 -10.44 -2.86
CA GLY A 99 3.69 -10.15 -3.92
C GLY A 99 5.15 -10.12 -3.45
N LEU A 100 5.42 -9.57 -2.25
CA LEU A 100 6.76 -9.57 -1.65
C LEU A 100 7.25 -10.98 -1.32
N VAL A 101 6.40 -11.81 -0.71
CA VAL A 101 6.74 -13.20 -0.34
C VAL A 101 7.10 -14.02 -1.60
N ASN A 102 6.30 -13.88 -2.66
CA ASN A 102 6.49 -14.61 -3.92
C ASN A 102 7.73 -14.18 -4.73
N LYS A 103 8.17 -12.92 -4.61
CA LYS A 103 9.39 -12.42 -5.26
C LYS A 103 10.65 -12.75 -4.45
N GLY A 104 10.54 -12.81 -3.13
CA GLY A 104 11.62 -13.22 -2.22
C GLY A 104 12.17 -14.63 -2.48
N GLY A 105 11.37 -15.52 -3.08
CA GLY A 105 11.80 -16.88 -3.46
C GLY A 105 12.55 -17.00 -4.80
N ARG A 106 12.60 -15.94 -5.62
CA ARG A 106 13.18 -15.99 -6.99
C ARG A 106 14.55 -15.32 -7.12
N GLY A 107 15.03 -14.64 -6.09
CA GLY A 107 16.38 -14.09 -6.05
C GLY A 107 17.41 -15.18 -5.75
N ARG A 108 18.24 -15.56 -6.74
CA ARG A 108 19.39 -16.45 -6.52
C ARG A 108 20.31 -15.83 -5.46
N GLY A 109 20.28 -16.34 -4.23
CA GLY A 109 21.33 -16.12 -3.23
C GLY A 109 20.97 -15.34 -1.97
N ARG A 110 19.72 -14.92 -1.73
CA ARG A 110 19.35 -14.30 -0.44
C ARG A 110 18.94 -15.37 0.57
N PRO A 111 19.50 -15.39 1.80
CA PRO A 111 19.07 -16.36 2.80
C PRO A 111 17.60 -16.13 3.17
N ALA A 112 16.82 -17.21 3.25
CA ALA A 112 15.38 -17.18 3.54
C ALA A 112 15.03 -16.37 4.82
N LYS A 113 15.95 -16.33 5.79
CA LYS A 113 15.80 -15.62 7.05
C LYS A 113 15.80 -14.09 6.91
N GLU A 114 16.63 -13.53 6.04
CA GLU A 114 16.65 -12.08 5.77
C GLU A 114 15.41 -11.61 5.01
N THR A 115 14.91 -12.48 4.12
CA THR A 115 13.70 -12.21 3.34
C THR A 115 12.45 -12.18 4.24
N ARG A 116 12.41 -13.07 5.24
CA ARG A 116 11.33 -13.13 6.23
C ARG A 116 11.39 -11.97 7.21
N GLN A 117 12.57 -11.63 7.73
CA GLN A 117 12.72 -10.54 8.70
C GLN A 117 12.30 -9.19 8.12
N GLY A 118 12.70 -8.88 6.87
CA GLY A 118 12.24 -7.65 6.22
C GLY A 118 10.74 -7.63 5.97
N PHE A 119 10.11 -8.78 5.73
CA PHE A 119 8.65 -8.87 5.61
C PHE A 119 7.94 -8.60 6.94
N ASP A 120 8.45 -9.13 8.05
CA ASP A 120 7.90 -8.88 9.39
C ASP A 120 7.99 -7.38 9.75
N GLU A 121 9.14 -6.74 9.49
CA GLU A 121 9.33 -5.28 9.64
C GLU A 121 8.34 -4.47 8.79
N HIS A 122 8.06 -4.93 7.57
CA HIS A 122 7.04 -4.30 6.73
C HIS A 122 5.64 -4.38 7.35
N ILE A 123 5.29 -5.47 8.03
CA ILE A 123 3.98 -5.60 8.70
C ILE A 123 3.89 -4.63 9.88
N GLU A 124 4.93 -4.52 10.71
CA GLU A 124 4.96 -3.61 11.86
C GLU A 124 4.66 -2.16 11.46
N ASP A 125 5.24 -1.71 10.34
CA ASP A 125 5.00 -0.37 9.79
C ASP A 125 3.58 -0.15 9.26
N LEU A 126 2.85 -1.22 8.93
CA LEU A 126 1.49 -1.15 8.40
C LEU A 126 0.42 -1.18 9.49
N LEU A 127 0.68 -1.78 10.65
CA LEU A 127 -0.30 -1.86 11.75
C LEU A 127 -0.86 -0.49 12.16
N PRO A 128 -0.07 0.59 12.29
CA PRO A 128 -0.59 1.92 12.67
C PRO A 128 -1.56 2.54 11.65
N LEU A 129 -1.66 1.98 10.43
CA LEU A 129 -2.63 2.46 9.45
C LEU A 129 -4.07 2.13 9.86
N PHE A 130 -4.28 1.07 10.65
CA PHE A 130 -5.60 0.53 10.98
C PHE A 130 -6.15 0.97 12.35
N VAL A 131 -5.60 2.03 12.96
CA VAL A 131 -5.96 2.46 14.33
C VAL A 131 -7.48 2.58 14.57
N ASP A 132 -8.23 3.02 13.55
CA ASP A 132 -9.69 3.19 13.61
C ASP A 132 -10.47 2.16 12.75
N HIS A 133 -9.78 1.10 12.31
CA HIS A 133 -10.25 0.12 11.33
C HIS A 133 -10.00 -1.31 11.83
N SER A 134 -10.60 -1.67 12.97
CA SER A 134 -10.33 -2.94 13.65
C SER A 134 -10.83 -4.17 12.89
N ASP A 135 -11.95 -4.05 12.16
CA ASP A 135 -12.46 -5.16 11.33
C ASP A 135 -11.55 -5.39 10.12
N GLU A 136 -11.03 -4.34 9.50
CA GLU A 136 -10.05 -4.41 8.42
C GLU A 136 -8.71 -4.96 8.91
N LEU A 137 -8.26 -4.54 10.10
CA LEU A 137 -7.04 -5.07 10.72
C LEU A 137 -7.17 -6.57 10.99
N LEU A 138 -8.32 -7.00 11.52
CA LEU A 138 -8.61 -8.40 11.76
C LEU A 138 -8.52 -9.20 10.45
N LEU A 139 -9.20 -8.74 9.40
CA LEU A 139 -9.18 -9.36 8.08
C LEU A 139 -7.76 -9.45 7.51
N PHE A 140 -7.00 -8.36 7.58
CA PHE A 140 -5.61 -8.30 7.11
C PHE A 140 -4.74 -9.34 7.82
N LEU A 141 -4.78 -9.37 9.16
CA LEU A 141 -3.96 -10.26 9.96
C LEU A 141 -4.37 -11.74 9.83
N GLU A 142 -5.67 -12.03 9.70
CA GLU A 142 -6.15 -13.39 9.45
C GLU A 142 -5.63 -13.93 8.11
N ALA A 143 -5.65 -13.11 7.07
CA ALA A 143 -5.12 -13.50 5.77
C ALA A 143 -3.60 -13.77 5.80
N LEU A 144 -2.84 -12.95 6.54
CA LEU A 144 -1.41 -13.18 6.74
C LEU A 144 -1.14 -14.48 7.51
N ARG A 145 -1.90 -14.73 8.58
CA ARG A 145 -1.84 -15.97 9.37
C ARG A 145 -2.14 -17.19 8.49
N GLU A 146 -3.20 -17.14 7.70
CA GLU A 146 -3.59 -18.24 6.80
C GLU A 146 -2.48 -18.55 5.80
N ASN A 147 -1.90 -17.52 5.18
CA ASN A 147 -0.77 -17.70 4.27
C ASN A 147 0.42 -18.40 4.95
N ASP A 148 0.74 -18.03 6.20
CA ASP A 148 1.81 -18.67 6.95
C ASP A 148 1.51 -20.14 7.27
N VAL A 149 0.30 -20.44 7.72
CA VAL A 149 -0.13 -21.80 8.06
C VAL A 149 -0.13 -22.69 6.81
N GLU A 150 -0.66 -22.22 5.69
CA GLU A 150 -0.67 -22.94 4.41
C GLU A 150 0.74 -23.27 3.91
N ASN A 151 1.70 -22.36 4.14
CA ASN A 151 3.10 -22.57 3.80
C ASN A 151 3.89 -23.38 4.85
N GLY A 152 3.23 -23.87 5.91
CA GLY A 152 3.88 -24.59 7.01
C GLY A 152 4.84 -23.73 7.84
N ALA A 153 4.73 -22.41 7.73
CA ALA A 153 5.51 -21.46 8.49
C ALA A 153 4.90 -21.21 9.87
N LYS A 154 5.76 -20.86 10.84
CA LYS A 154 5.28 -20.40 12.13
C LYS A 154 4.74 -18.98 11.99
N VAL A 155 3.55 -18.75 12.53
CA VAL A 155 2.93 -17.41 12.62
C VAL A 155 3.82 -16.48 13.47
N PRO A 156 4.30 -15.35 12.91
CA PRO A 156 5.08 -14.34 13.62
C PRO A 156 4.31 -13.70 14.78
N ALA A 157 5.03 -13.25 15.81
CA ALA A 157 4.42 -12.57 16.96
C ALA A 157 3.75 -11.25 16.58
N VAL A 158 4.27 -10.53 15.58
CA VAL A 158 3.67 -9.30 15.01
C VAL A 158 2.27 -9.54 14.44
N ILE A 159 1.93 -10.77 14.03
CA ILE A 159 0.59 -11.15 13.58
C ILE A 159 -0.22 -11.75 14.73
N GLY A 160 0.39 -12.71 15.46
CA GLY A 160 -0.31 -13.48 16.48
C GLY A 160 -0.78 -12.67 17.68
N ASN A 161 0.05 -11.74 18.18
CA ASN A 161 -0.30 -10.96 19.36
C ASN A 161 -1.47 -9.99 19.08
N PRO A 162 -1.45 -9.16 18.01
CA PRO A 162 -2.57 -8.28 17.74
C PRO A 162 -3.87 -9.03 17.42
N LEU A 163 -3.81 -10.19 16.75
CA LEU A 163 -4.99 -11.04 16.56
C LEU A 163 -5.60 -11.48 17.89
N LEU A 164 -4.77 -11.93 18.84
CA LEU A 164 -5.24 -12.31 20.16
C LEU A 164 -5.90 -11.13 20.87
N GLU A 165 -5.28 -9.95 20.82
CA GLU A 165 -5.84 -8.72 21.39
C GLU A 165 -7.20 -8.35 20.77
N LEU A 166 -7.32 -8.44 19.44
CA LEU A 166 -8.57 -8.18 18.73
C LEU A 166 -9.69 -9.18 19.10
N TYR A 167 -9.37 -10.47 19.16
CA TYR A 167 -10.36 -11.47 19.57
C TYR A 167 -10.79 -11.30 21.03
N LEU A 168 -9.85 -11.00 21.94
CA LEU A 168 -10.17 -10.70 23.34
C LEU A 168 -11.07 -9.46 23.47
N ALA A 169 -10.74 -8.39 22.76
CA ALA A 169 -11.55 -7.17 22.74
C ALA A 169 -12.99 -7.45 22.24
N ARG A 170 -13.14 -8.27 21.18
CA ARG A 170 -14.45 -8.65 20.65
C ARG A 170 -15.25 -9.54 21.60
N TRP A 171 -14.57 -10.49 22.27
CA TRP A 171 -15.19 -11.35 23.28
C TRP A 171 -15.72 -10.54 24.48
N GLU A 172 -14.96 -9.56 24.95
CA GLU A 172 -15.38 -8.67 26.04
C GLU A 172 -16.58 -7.81 25.65
N GLN A 173 -16.63 -7.32 24.40
CA GLN A 173 -17.77 -6.56 23.88
C GLN A 173 -19.04 -7.42 23.81
N SER A 174 -18.93 -8.65 23.32
CA SER A 174 -20.06 -9.59 23.28
C SER A 174 -20.59 -9.92 24.68
N SER A 175 -19.67 -10.16 25.63
CA SER A 175 -20.05 -10.48 27.01
C SER A 175 -20.77 -9.33 27.71
N LYS A 176 -20.45 -8.07 27.37
CA LYS A 176 -21.14 -6.88 27.89
C LYS A 176 -22.49 -6.62 27.20
N ALA A 177 -22.66 -7.04 25.96
CA ALA A 177 -23.92 -6.88 25.22
C ALA A 177 -25.01 -7.88 25.68
N GLU A 178 -24.61 -8.99 26.30
CA GLU A 178 -25.50 -10.05 26.80
C GLU A 178 -25.90 -9.89 28.28
N ALA A 179 -25.30 -8.93 29.00
CA ALA A 179 -25.52 -8.66 30.42
C ALA A 179 -26.43 -7.43 30.65
#